data_AF-A0A5E8HFN1-F1
#
_entry.id   AF-A0A5E8HFN1-F1
#
_cell.length_a   1.000
_cell.length_b   1.000
_cell.length_c   1.000
_cell.angle_alpha   90.00
_cell.angle_beta   90.00
_cell.angle_gamma   90.00
#
_symmetry.space_group_name_H-M   'P 1'
#
loop_
_entity.id
_entity.type
_entity.pdbx_description
1 polymer ?
#
loop_
_entity_poly.entity_id
_entity_poly.type
_entity_poly.pdbx_seq_one_letter_code
_entity_poly.pdbx_strand_id
1 'polypeptide(L)'
;MVLSTFLSDSFLSLVSLFVAYQFLGKSAIPSRSAFYGFSIIGISAALGAIHFLGINTLDSIYRFFVGLSGCLGVPLLGVSFFHFTFRSVSTKTFYLLIALLFALYLVFGYLYPLPIYSTVVGGIAMAIVLVSSIIRFPKHANAAIMGIVGAVLFILAGLVIGTKGSRGPLLNVDIFHVLLAIANYCLGQGIRKLS
;
A
#
# COMPACT_ATOMS: atom_id res chain seq x y z
N MET A 1 21.26 13.42 4.07
CA MET A 1 19.97 13.07 4.70
C MET A 1 18.82 13.25 3.72
N VAL A 2 18.66 14.42 3.11
CA VAL A 2 17.60 14.66 2.09
C VAL A 2 17.74 13.75 0.85
N LEU A 3 18.96 13.54 0.36
CA LEU A 3 19.23 12.68 -0.80
C LEU A 3 18.88 11.20 -0.56
N SER A 4 19.10 10.65 0.64
CA SER A 4 18.78 9.24 0.92
C SER A 4 17.27 8.99 0.94
N THR A 5 16.50 9.97 1.43
CA THR A 5 15.04 9.91 1.43
C THR A 5 14.46 10.08 0.04
N PHE A 6 15.02 10.98 -0.78
CA PHE A 6 14.70 11.04 -2.20
C PHE A 6 14.90 9.69 -2.91
N LEU A 7 16.04 9.04 -2.69
CA LEU A 7 16.36 7.77 -3.33
C LEU A 7 15.44 6.63 -2.85
N SER A 8 15.15 6.56 -1.55
CA SER A 8 14.28 5.53 -0.98
C SER A 8 12.83 5.68 -1.45
N ASP A 9 12.33 6.92 -1.54
CA ASP A 9 11.01 7.21 -2.12
C ASP A 9 10.94 6.91 -3.62
N SER A 10 11.99 7.28 -4.37
CA SER A 10 12.09 6.97 -5.79
C SER A 10 12.07 5.45 -6.01
N PHE A 11 12.78 4.69 -5.18
CA PHE A 11 12.78 3.24 -5.23
C PHE A 11 11.38 2.66 -4.92
N LEU A 12 10.73 3.12 -3.85
CA LEU A 12 9.36 2.72 -3.52
C LEU A 12 8.38 3.04 -4.66
N SER A 13 8.51 4.22 -5.26
CA SER A 13 7.69 4.65 -6.39
C SER A 13 7.87 3.72 -7.59
N LEU A 14 9.11 3.50 -8.03
CA LEU A 14 9.44 2.65 -9.17
C LEU A 14 8.92 1.23 -8.96
N VAL A 15 9.17 0.63 -7.80
CA VAL A 15 8.70 -0.73 -7.50
C VAL A 15 7.18 -0.79 -7.49
N SER A 16 6.50 0.16 -6.85
CA SER A 16 5.04 0.18 -6.76
C SER A 16 4.38 0.37 -8.13
N LEU A 17 4.89 1.30 -8.94
CA LEU A 17 4.38 1.54 -10.30
C LEU A 17 4.68 0.36 -11.24
N PHE A 18 5.87 -0.26 -11.11
CA PHE A 18 6.19 -1.49 -11.84
C PHE A 18 5.24 -2.63 -11.48
N VAL A 19 4.91 -2.79 -10.20
CA VAL A 19 3.93 -3.78 -9.75
C VAL A 19 2.53 -3.44 -10.27
N ALA A 20 2.12 -2.18 -10.21
CA ALA A 20 0.83 -1.73 -10.75
C ALA A 20 0.71 -2.07 -12.25
N TYR A 21 1.74 -1.77 -13.04
CA TYR A 21 1.77 -2.02 -14.47
C TYR A 21 1.50 -3.49 -14.84
N GLN A 22 1.90 -4.45 -14.02
CA GLN A 22 1.62 -5.88 -14.23
C GLN A 22 0.12 -6.27 -14.17
N PHE A 23 -0.72 -5.33 -13.71
CA PHE A 23 -2.18 -5.49 -13.64
C PHE A 23 -2.93 -4.57 -14.61
N LEU A 24 -2.23 -3.78 -15.42
CA LEU A 24 -2.84 -2.90 -16.41
C LEU A 24 -3.65 -3.72 -17.43
N GLY A 25 -4.86 -3.24 -17.75
CA GLY A 25 -5.77 -3.90 -18.70
C GLY A 25 -6.51 -5.14 -18.16
N LYS A 26 -6.21 -5.61 -16.94
CA LYS A 26 -6.93 -6.76 -16.36
C LYS A 26 -8.30 -6.36 -15.81
N SER A 27 -9.32 -7.13 -16.14
CA SER A 27 -10.71 -6.85 -15.77
C SER A 27 -11.14 -7.46 -14.43
N ALA A 28 -10.40 -8.44 -13.92
CA ALA A 28 -10.72 -9.11 -12.65
C ALA A 28 -10.61 -8.15 -11.46
N ILE A 29 -11.55 -8.24 -10.51
CA ILE A 29 -11.61 -7.38 -9.32
C ILE A 29 -10.27 -7.36 -8.55
N PRO A 30 -9.63 -8.50 -8.25
CA PRO A 30 -8.36 -8.47 -7.52
C PRO A 30 -7.25 -7.73 -8.27
N SER A 31 -7.18 -7.88 -9.59
CA SER A 31 -6.20 -7.19 -10.42
C SER A 31 -6.47 -5.69 -10.50
N ARG A 32 -7.74 -5.26 -10.64
CA ARG A 32 -8.10 -3.83 -10.60
C ARG A 32 -7.78 -3.21 -9.23
N SER A 33 -8.12 -3.92 -8.16
CA SER A 33 -7.83 -3.50 -6.79
C SER A 33 -6.33 -3.34 -6.56
N ALA A 34 -5.52 -4.29 -7.03
CA ALA A 34 -4.06 -4.22 -7.00
C ALA A 34 -3.54 -3.04 -7.84
N PHE A 35 -4.03 -2.87 -9.07
CA PHE A 35 -3.63 -1.77 -9.95
C PHE A 35 -3.86 -0.42 -9.29
N TYR A 36 -5.06 -0.16 -8.76
CA TYR A 36 -5.36 1.10 -8.08
C TYR A 36 -4.54 1.27 -6.81
N GLY A 37 -4.45 0.24 -5.97
CA GLY A 37 -3.69 0.28 -4.72
C GLY A 37 -2.22 0.64 -4.94
N PHE A 38 -1.55 -0.12 -5.81
CA PHE A 38 -0.13 0.11 -6.11
C PHE A 38 0.12 1.41 -6.88
N SER A 39 -0.80 1.85 -7.75
CA SER A 39 -0.67 3.14 -8.44
C SER A 39 -0.74 4.31 -7.46
N ILE A 40 -1.68 4.29 -6.52
CA ILE A 40 -1.81 5.34 -5.50
C ILE A 40 -0.54 5.39 -4.64
N ILE A 41 -0.05 4.24 -4.18
CA ILE A 41 1.20 4.17 -3.39
C ILE A 41 2.39 4.69 -4.20
N GLY A 42 2.52 4.27 -5.46
CA GLY A 42 3.61 4.67 -6.35
C GLY A 42 3.63 6.16 -6.68
N ILE A 43 2.45 6.75 -6.95
CA ILE A 43 2.30 8.19 -7.17
C ILE A 43 2.61 8.96 -5.89
N SER A 44 2.14 8.49 -4.74
CA SER A 44 2.46 9.10 -3.44
C SER A 44 3.96 9.15 -3.18
N ALA A 45 4.68 8.05 -3.45
CA ALA A 45 6.12 7.99 -3.27
C ALA A 45 6.88 8.84 -4.33
N ALA A 46 6.37 8.96 -5.56
CA ALA A 46 6.95 9.86 -6.56
C ALA A 46 6.86 11.33 -6.10
N LEU A 47 5.70 11.72 -5.56
CA LEU A 47 5.50 13.06 -4.98
C LEU A 47 6.37 13.27 -3.74
N GLY A 48 6.57 12.25 -2.92
CA GLY A 48 7.52 12.25 -1.80
C GLY A 48 8.95 12.49 -2.26
N ALA A 49 9.40 11.80 -3.32
CA ALA A 49 10.71 12.03 -3.92
C ALA A 49 10.87 13.49 -4.38
N ILE A 50 9.87 14.07 -5.04
CA ILE A 50 9.89 15.48 -5.48
C ILE A 50 9.96 16.43 -4.26
N HIS A 51 9.19 16.16 -3.21
CA HIS A 51 9.23 16.92 -1.95
C HIS A 51 10.63 16.87 -1.33
N PHE A 52 11.24 15.67 -1.23
CA PHE A 52 12.61 15.51 -0.73
C PHE A 52 13.68 15.99 -1.72
N LEU A 53 13.37 16.42 -2.95
CA LEU A 53 14.30 17.19 -3.78
C LEU A 53 14.30 18.69 -3.44
N GLY A 54 13.42 19.14 -2.53
CA GLY A 54 13.24 20.55 -2.16
C GLY A 54 12.23 21.29 -3.03
N ILE A 55 11.50 20.58 -3.89
CA ILE A 55 10.45 21.15 -4.74
C ILE A 55 9.12 21.11 -3.98
N ASN A 56 8.85 22.17 -3.22
CA ASN A 56 7.70 22.21 -2.30
C ASN A 56 6.39 22.72 -2.95
N THR A 57 6.39 23.02 -4.25
CA THR A 57 5.20 23.52 -4.98
C THR A 57 4.06 22.50 -5.01
N LEU A 58 4.36 21.22 -4.83
CA LEU A 58 3.39 20.11 -4.87
C LEU A 58 3.05 19.57 -3.47
N ASP A 59 3.45 20.23 -2.38
CA ASP A 59 3.30 19.72 -1.00
C ASP A 59 1.86 19.36 -0.63
N SER A 60 0.89 20.18 -1.02
CA SER A 60 -0.53 19.90 -0.77
C SER A 60 -0.99 18.63 -1.47
N ILE A 61 -0.53 18.40 -2.70
CA ILE A 61 -0.85 17.21 -3.49
C ILE A 61 -0.13 16.00 -2.92
N TYR A 62 1.15 16.14 -2.56
CA TYR A 62 1.92 15.12 -1.87
C TYR A 62 1.22 14.65 -0.59
N ARG A 63 0.83 15.56 0.31
CA ARG A 63 0.14 15.23 1.57
C ARG A 63 -1.21 14.56 1.33
N PHE A 64 -1.95 14.98 0.30
CA PHE A 64 -3.17 14.31 -0.12
C PHE A 64 -2.91 12.86 -0.53
N PHE A 65 -1.91 12.62 -1.38
CA PHE A 65 -1.59 11.26 -1.84
C PHE A 65 -1.00 10.37 -0.74
N VAL A 66 -0.26 10.92 0.22
CA VAL A 66 0.19 10.17 1.41
C VAL A 66 -1.00 9.67 2.21
N GLY A 67 -1.99 10.54 2.47
CA GLY A 67 -3.22 10.15 3.15
C GLY A 67 -4.03 9.13 2.35
N LEU A 68 -4.19 9.38 1.04
CA LEU A 68 -4.91 8.49 0.13
C LEU A 68 -4.25 7.10 0.03
N SER A 69 -2.93 7.04 0.01
CA SER A 69 -2.16 5.79 0.00
C SER A 69 -2.46 4.94 1.24
N GLY A 70 -2.38 5.53 2.43
CA GLY A 70 -2.67 4.83 3.69
C GLY A 70 -4.14 4.45 3.86
N CYS A 71 -5.07 5.30 3.45
CA CYS A 71 -6.51 5.13 3.71
C CYS A 71 -7.28 4.40 2.62
N LEU A 72 -6.76 4.38 1.38
CA LEU A 72 -7.41 3.75 0.24
C LEU A 72 -6.46 2.78 -0.46
N GLY A 73 -5.22 3.18 -0.74
CA GLY A 73 -4.25 2.35 -1.46
C GLY A 73 -4.00 0.99 -0.78
N VAL A 74 -3.66 1.02 0.50
CA VAL A 74 -3.38 -0.18 1.31
C VAL A 74 -4.62 -1.07 1.51
N PRO A 75 -5.80 -0.53 1.89
CA PRO A 75 -7.03 -1.33 1.94
C PRO A 75 -7.40 -2.03 0.63
N LEU A 76 -7.15 -1.40 -0.53
CA LEU A 76 -7.40 -2.05 -1.82
C LEU A 76 -6.50 -3.28 -2.05
N LEU A 77 -5.29 -3.31 -1.50
CA LEU A 77 -4.48 -4.53 -1.50
C LEU A 77 -5.14 -5.64 -0.67
N GLY A 78 -5.69 -5.29 0.49
CA GLY A 78 -6.49 -6.21 1.33
C GLY A 78 -7.72 -6.76 0.60
N VAL A 79 -8.47 -5.91 -0.11
CA VAL A 79 -9.63 -6.31 -0.92
C VAL A 79 -9.24 -7.30 -2.02
N SER A 80 -8.05 -7.13 -2.61
CA SER A 80 -7.54 -8.05 -3.63
C SER A 80 -7.40 -9.48 -3.08
N PHE A 81 -6.70 -9.63 -1.95
CA PHE A 81 -6.53 -10.92 -1.27
C PHE A 81 -7.84 -11.50 -0.72
N PHE A 82 -8.72 -10.64 -0.19
CA PHE A 82 -10.03 -11.05 0.29
C PHE A 82 -10.87 -11.66 -0.83
N HIS A 83 -10.97 -10.97 -1.98
CA HIS A 83 -11.76 -11.46 -3.10
C HIS A 83 -11.19 -12.75 -3.68
N PHE A 84 -9.86 -12.93 -3.72
CA PHE A 84 -9.28 -14.21 -4.10
C PHE A 84 -9.70 -15.35 -3.18
N THR A 85 -9.78 -15.09 -1.88
CA THR A 85 -10.10 -16.13 -0.89
C THR A 85 -11.57 -16.48 -0.91
N PHE A 86 -12.45 -15.49 -0.85
CA PHE A 86 -13.89 -15.70 -0.63
C PHE A 86 -14.77 -15.49 -1.86
N ARG A 87 -14.25 -14.90 -2.96
CA ARG A 87 -14.99 -14.60 -4.20
C ARG A 87 -16.33 -13.88 -3.99
N SER A 88 -16.44 -13.09 -2.94
CA SER A 88 -17.71 -12.55 -2.45
C SER A 88 -18.01 -11.11 -2.88
N VAL A 89 -17.05 -10.41 -3.49
CA VAL A 89 -17.21 -8.98 -3.83
C VAL A 89 -17.72 -8.83 -5.26
N SER A 90 -18.91 -8.24 -5.44
CA SER A 90 -19.41 -7.87 -6.77
C SER A 90 -18.73 -6.60 -7.29
N THR A 91 -18.79 -6.36 -8.61
CA THR A 91 -18.26 -5.12 -9.21
C THR A 91 -18.90 -3.86 -8.59
N LYS A 92 -20.20 -3.90 -8.30
CA LYS A 92 -20.91 -2.77 -7.65
C LYS A 92 -20.38 -2.54 -6.23
N THR A 93 -20.24 -3.62 -5.46
CA THR A 93 -19.69 -3.57 -4.09
C THR A 93 -18.24 -3.07 -4.08
N PHE A 94 -17.44 -3.44 -5.07
CA PHE A 94 -16.06 -2.99 -5.21
C PHE A 94 -15.96 -1.46 -5.38
N TYR A 95 -16.75 -0.87 -6.29
CA TYR A 95 -16.76 0.58 -6.48
C TYR A 95 -17.39 1.32 -5.29
N LEU A 96 -18.41 0.74 -4.65
CA LEU A 96 -18.98 1.29 -3.42
C LEU A 96 -17.95 1.34 -2.30
N LEU A 97 -17.14 0.28 -2.14
CA LEU A 97 -16.08 0.23 -1.16
C LEU A 97 -15.00 1.30 -1.43
N ILE A 98 -14.60 1.49 -2.69
CA ILE A 98 -13.68 2.58 -3.07
C ILE A 98 -14.28 3.94 -2.68
N ALA A 99 -15.53 4.20 -3.05
CA ALA A 99 -16.21 5.45 -2.75
C ALA A 99 -16.32 5.69 -1.25
N LEU A 100 -16.66 4.65 -0.47
CA LEU A 100 -16.75 4.73 0.98
C LEU A 100 -15.41 5.03 1.63
N LEU A 101 -14.34 4.29 1.27
CA LEU A 101 -12.99 4.53 1.81
C LEU A 101 -12.49 5.93 1.44
N PHE A 102 -12.77 6.39 0.21
CA PHE A 102 -12.42 7.73 -0.21
C PHE A 102 -13.19 8.80 0.59
N ALA A 103 -14.50 8.64 0.77
CA ALA A 103 -15.32 9.55 1.58
C ALA A 103 -14.85 9.58 3.04
N LEU A 104 -14.56 8.43 3.64
CA LEU A 104 -14.03 8.34 5.01
C LEU A 104 -12.65 8.99 5.13
N TYR A 105 -11.79 8.86 4.11
CA TYR A 105 -10.53 9.60 4.06
C TYR A 105 -10.76 11.11 4.05
N LEU A 106 -11.71 11.63 3.26
CA LEU A 106 -12.01 13.06 3.26
C LEU A 106 -12.54 13.54 4.62
N VAL A 107 -13.45 12.77 5.23
CA VAL A 107 -14.02 13.10 6.54
C VAL A 107 -12.95 13.08 7.63
N PHE A 108 -12.24 11.96 7.79
CA PHE A 108 -11.26 11.80 8.88
C PHE A 108 -9.90 12.44 8.61
N GLY A 109 -9.63 12.84 7.36
CA GLY A 109 -8.43 13.57 6.98
C GLY A 109 -8.58 15.09 7.12
N TYR A 110 -9.78 15.65 6.86
CA TYR A 110 -9.97 17.09 6.73
C TYR A 110 -11.05 17.68 7.64
N LEU A 111 -12.15 16.96 7.91
CA LEU A 111 -13.29 17.50 8.68
C LEU A 111 -13.20 17.15 10.17
N TYR A 112 -12.89 15.89 10.48
CA TYR A 112 -12.78 15.35 11.83
C TYR A 112 -11.47 14.55 11.96
N PRO A 113 -10.31 15.23 12.09
CA PRO A 113 -9.01 14.58 12.09
C PRO A 113 -8.92 13.45 13.11
N LEU A 114 -8.78 12.22 12.61
CA LEU A 114 -8.60 11.01 13.43
C LEU A 114 -7.23 10.39 13.11
N PRO A 115 -6.17 10.74 13.86
CA PRO A 115 -4.78 10.37 13.51
C PRO A 115 -4.53 8.86 13.41
N ILE A 116 -5.33 8.04 14.09
CA ILE A 116 -5.19 6.59 14.11
C ILE A 116 -5.91 5.89 12.94
N TYR A 117 -6.73 6.62 12.18
CA TYR A 117 -7.59 6.04 11.14
C TYR A 117 -6.78 5.24 10.10
N SER A 118 -5.78 5.85 9.48
CA SER A 118 -4.94 5.20 8.45
C SER A 118 -4.25 3.94 8.99
N THR A 119 -3.76 3.98 10.22
CA THR A 119 -3.16 2.83 10.90
C THR A 119 -4.17 1.69 11.10
N VAL A 120 -5.41 2.01 11.48
CA VAL A 120 -6.47 1.00 11.69
C VAL A 120 -6.89 0.37 10.37
N VAL A 121 -7.22 1.16 9.35
CA VAL A 121 -7.63 0.58 8.06
C VAL A 121 -6.48 -0.16 7.37
N GLY A 122 -5.24 0.34 7.47
CA GLY A 122 -4.06 -0.37 6.98
C GLY A 122 -3.80 -1.68 7.74
N GLY A 123 -3.94 -1.67 9.07
CA GLY A 123 -3.80 -2.85 9.92
C GLY A 123 -4.85 -3.93 9.61
N ILE A 124 -6.11 -3.53 9.44
CA ILE A 124 -7.19 -4.43 9.01
C ILE A 124 -6.87 -5.02 7.63
N ALA A 125 -6.41 -4.20 6.68
CA ALA A 125 -6.04 -4.67 5.35
C ALA A 125 -4.93 -5.72 5.41
N MET A 126 -3.86 -5.49 6.19
CA MET A 126 -2.77 -6.44 6.32
C MET A 126 -3.18 -7.71 7.07
N ALA A 127 -4.06 -7.62 8.06
CA ALA A 127 -4.65 -8.79 8.71
C ALA A 127 -5.47 -9.64 7.72
N ILE A 128 -6.26 -8.99 6.85
CA ILE A 128 -6.98 -9.66 5.78
C ILE A 128 -6.03 -10.36 4.80
N VAL A 129 -4.92 -9.71 4.41
CA VAL A 129 -3.89 -10.34 3.56
C VAL A 129 -3.30 -11.57 4.23
N LEU A 130 -2.93 -11.48 5.52
CA LEU A 130 -2.37 -12.60 6.28
C LEU A 130 -3.35 -13.78 6.33
N VAL A 131 -4.59 -13.54 6.77
CA VAL A 131 -5.62 -14.58 6.87
C VAL A 131 -5.89 -15.22 5.52
N SER A 132 -6.05 -14.40 4.47
CA SER A 132 -6.26 -14.87 3.09
C SER A 132 -5.10 -15.75 2.60
N SER A 133 -3.87 -15.35 2.90
CA SER A 133 -2.67 -16.09 2.51
C SER A 133 -2.56 -17.42 3.26
N ILE A 134 -2.83 -17.44 4.57
CA ILE A 134 -2.84 -18.66 5.39
C ILE A 134 -3.88 -19.65 4.86
N ILE A 135 -5.12 -19.21 4.58
CA ILE A 135 -6.19 -20.05 4.04
C ILE A 135 -5.78 -20.66 2.68
N ARG A 136 -5.07 -19.90 1.84
CA ARG A 136 -4.65 -20.32 0.50
C ARG A 136 -3.35 -21.11 0.49
N PHE A 137 -2.62 -21.19 1.60
CA PHE A 137 -1.32 -21.85 1.69
C PHE A 137 -1.30 -23.29 1.18
N PRO A 138 -2.26 -24.18 1.52
CA PRO A 138 -2.19 -25.59 1.10
C PRO A 138 -2.25 -25.81 -0.42
N LYS A 139 -2.90 -24.89 -1.15
CA LYS A 139 -3.12 -25.00 -2.61
C LYS A 139 -2.20 -24.08 -3.43
N HIS A 140 -1.74 -22.98 -2.83
CA HIS A 140 -0.96 -21.95 -3.51
C HIS A 140 0.20 -21.46 -2.63
N ALA A 141 1.02 -22.38 -2.11
CA ALA A 141 2.09 -22.09 -1.15
C ALA A 141 3.00 -20.92 -1.58
N ASN A 142 3.49 -20.91 -2.82
CA ASN A 142 4.36 -19.86 -3.33
C ASN A 142 3.71 -18.46 -3.34
N ALA A 143 2.39 -18.40 -3.56
CA ALA A 143 1.66 -17.14 -3.57
C ALA A 143 1.32 -16.69 -2.15
N ALA A 144 0.93 -17.64 -1.30
CA ALA A 144 0.65 -17.42 0.12
C ALA A 144 1.88 -16.91 0.88
N ILE A 145 3.06 -17.50 0.66
CA ILE A 145 4.32 -17.05 1.29
C ILE A 145 4.60 -15.59 0.91
N MET A 146 4.43 -15.23 -0.37
CA MET A 146 4.63 -13.85 -0.83
C MET A 146 3.63 -12.88 -0.17
N GLY A 147 2.37 -13.28 -0.01
CA GLY A 147 1.38 -12.50 0.73
C GLY A 147 1.73 -12.33 2.21
N ILE A 148 2.18 -13.40 2.88
CA ILE A 148 2.59 -13.38 4.30
C ILE A 148 3.80 -12.48 4.49
N VAL A 149 4.87 -12.69 3.72
CA VAL A 149 6.10 -11.87 3.80
C VAL A 149 5.76 -10.41 3.54
N GLY A 150 4.98 -10.13 2.49
CA GLY A 150 4.56 -8.77 2.17
C GLY A 150 3.80 -8.10 3.31
N ALA A 151 2.80 -8.77 3.89
CA ALA A 151 2.02 -8.22 4.99
C ALA A 151 2.84 -8.04 6.28
N VAL A 152 3.71 -8.99 6.62
CA VAL A 152 4.60 -8.87 7.79
C VAL A 152 5.55 -7.69 7.62
N LEU A 153 6.19 -7.54 6.45
CA LEU A 153 7.07 -6.40 6.18
C LEU A 153 6.32 -5.08 6.25
N PHE A 154 5.09 -5.02 5.74
CA PHE A 154 4.25 -3.83 5.81
C PHE A 154 3.92 -3.45 7.28
N ILE A 155 3.55 -4.44 8.09
CA ILE A 155 3.26 -4.25 9.52
C ILE A 155 4.50 -3.79 10.28
N LEU A 156 5.65 -4.43 10.04
CA LEU A 156 6.92 -4.06 10.66
C LEU A 156 7.34 -2.64 10.27
N ALA A 157 7.22 -2.27 9.00
CA ALA A 157 7.48 -0.91 8.54
C ALA A 157 6.59 0.10 9.30
N GLY A 158 5.27 -0.13 9.31
CA GLY A 158 4.30 0.78 9.92
C GLY A 158 4.38 0.91 11.44
N LEU A 159 4.47 -0.21 12.16
CA LEU A 159 4.32 -0.23 13.62
C LEU A 159 5.65 -0.24 14.38
N VAL A 160 6.70 -0.83 13.81
CA VAL A 160 7.99 -0.99 14.49
C VAL A 160 8.99 0.05 14.01
N ILE A 161 9.09 0.25 12.70
CA ILE A 161 10.08 1.18 12.14
C ILE A 161 9.61 2.62 12.25
N GLY A 162 8.40 2.90 11.75
CA GLY A 162 7.82 4.24 11.69
C GLY A 162 8.61 5.19 10.79
N THR A 163 8.17 6.44 10.70
CA THR A 163 8.79 7.46 9.83
C THR A 163 9.60 8.52 10.59
N LYS A 164 9.57 8.51 11.93
CA LYS A 164 10.23 9.51 12.78
C LYS A 164 11.53 8.98 13.38
N GLY A 165 12.55 9.85 13.46
CA GLY A 165 13.83 9.57 14.10
C GLY A 165 14.82 8.81 13.20
N SER A 166 15.90 8.33 13.81
CA SER A 166 16.96 7.57 13.15
C SER A 166 17.35 6.35 13.97
N ARG A 167 17.90 5.34 13.31
CA ARG A 167 18.55 4.17 13.93
C ARG A 167 20.02 4.20 13.53
N GLY A 168 20.82 4.92 14.32
CA GLY A 168 22.22 5.18 13.99
C GLY A 168 22.34 6.10 12.77
N PRO A 169 23.14 5.75 11.73
CA PRO A 169 23.36 6.60 10.56
C PRO A 169 22.19 6.60 9.57
N LEU A 170 21.22 5.69 9.71
CA LEU A 170 20.08 5.55 8.80
C LEU A 170 18.83 6.22 9.38
N LEU A 171 18.11 6.96 8.54
CA LEU A 171 16.83 7.54 8.89
C LEU A 171 15.73 6.46 8.87
N ASN A 172 14.82 6.52 9.85
CA ASN A 172 13.72 5.54 9.91
C ASN A 172 12.81 5.61 8.69
N VAL A 173 12.62 6.81 8.13
CA VAL A 173 11.87 7.02 6.89
C VAL A 173 12.48 6.28 5.69
N ASP A 174 13.81 6.20 5.60
CA ASP A 174 14.48 5.50 4.49
C ASP A 174 14.28 3.98 4.61
N ILE A 175 14.44 3.45 5.84
CA ILE A 175 14.19 2.04 6.13
C ILE A 175 12.72 1.70 5.87
N PHE A 176 11.81 2.58 6.26
CA PHE A 176 10.37 2.45 6.04
C PHE A 176 10.04 2.31 4.55
N HIS A 177 10.55 3.21 3.69
CA HIS A 177 10.27 3.15 2.25
C HIS A 177 10.88 1.92 1.57
N VAL A 178 12.10 1.52 1.96
CA VAL A 178 12.72 0.30 1.41
C VAL A 178 11.92 -0.94 1.82
N LEU A 179 11.48 -1.05 3.08
CA LEU A 179 10.65 -2.17 3.53
C LEU A 179 9.30 -2.18 2.81
N LEU A 180 8.66 -1.02 2.63
CA LEU A 180 7.42 -0.93 1.86
C LEU A 180 7.61 -1.31 0.40
N ALA A 181 8.76 -1.00 -0.21
CA ALA A 181 9.05 -1.38 -1.59
C ALA A 181 9.10 -2.90 -1.73
N ILE A 182 9.84 -3.56 -0.83
CA ILE A 182 9.92 -5.03 -0.78
C ILE A 182 8.55 -5.63 -0.48
N ALA A 183 7.80 -5.06 0.47
CA ALA A 183 6.45 -5.49 0.80
C ALA A 183 5.52 -5.41 -0.41
N ASN A 184 5.51 -4.28 -1.13
CA ASN A 184 4.68 -4.09 -2.33
C ASN A 184 5.03 -5.07 -3.44
N TYR A 185 6.32 -5.34 -3.64
CA TYR A 185 6.75 -6.37 -4.59
C TYR A 185 6.22 -7.75 -4.19
N CYS A 186 6.41 -8.16 -2.93
CA CYS A 186 5.91 -9.44 -2.42
C CYS A 186 4.38 -9.55 -2.54
N LEU A 187 3.62 -8.54 -2.10
CA LEU A 187 2.17 -8.51 -2.22
C LEU A 187 1.72 -8.61 -3.69
N GLY A 188 2.37 -7.85 -4.57
CA GLY A 188 2.11 -7.89 -6.01
C GLY A 188 2.36 -9.26 -6.62
N GLN A 189 3.47 -9.90 -6.28
CA GLN A 189 3.77 -11.27 -6.72
C GLN A 189 2.79 -12.29 -6.15
N GLY A 190 2.35 -12.11 -4.90
CA GLY A 190 1.31 -12.93 -4.28
C GLY A 190 0.00 -12.85 -5.06
N ILE A 191 -0.49 -11.65 -5.34
CA ILE A 191 -1.70 -11.41 -6.14
C ILE A 191 -1.55 -11.99 -7.55
N ARG A 192 -0.41 -11.74 -8.22
CA ARG A 192 -0.18 -12.22 -9.59
C ARG A 192 -0.20 -13.75 -9.69
N LYS A 193 0.28 -14.45 -8.67
CA LYS A 193 0.28 -15.92 -8.61
C LYS A 193 -1.06 -16.52 -8.14
N LEU A 194 -1.97 -15.71 -7.60
CA LEU A 194 -3.34 -16.10 -7.23
C LEU A 194 -4.38 -15.78 -8.33
N SER A 195 -4.08 -14.80 -9.20
CA SER A 195 -4.79 -14.45 -10.43
C SER A 195 -4.71 -15.56 -11.46
#